data_AF-A0A848RUY9-F1
#
_entry.id   AF-A0A848RUY9-F1
#
_cell.length_a   1.000
_cell.length_b   1.000
_cell.length_c   1.000
_cell.angle_alpha   90.00
_cell.angle_beta   90.00
_cell.angle_gamma   90.00
#
_symmetry.space_group_name_H-M   'P 1'
#
loop_
_entity.id
_entity.type
_entity.pdbx_description
1 polymer ?
#
loop_
_entity_poly.entity_id
_entity_poly.type
_entity_poly.pdbx_seq_one_letter_code
_entity_poly.pdbx_strand_id
1 'polypeptide(L)' 'MLKVLKGLAEYLDMPLGELVEGIVLHAFEGTAPFGPETLAKIRQLNEVYGLTLTAADAHTLTETT' A
#
# COMPACT_ATOMS: atom_id res chain seq x y z
N MET A 1 -7.72 3.53 3.71
CA MET A 1 -6.90 2.70 2.80
C MET A 1 -7.31 2.85 1.33
N LEU A 2 -8.56 2.52 0.94
CA LEU A 2 -8.94 2.52 -0.49
C LEU A 2 -8.71 3.86 -1.24
N LYS A 3 -8.93 5.02 -0.60
CA LYS A 3 -8.62 6.33 -1.21
C LYS A 3 -7.13 6.52 -1.49
N VAL A 4 -6.27 6.06 -0.58
CA VAL A 4 -4.81 6.11 -0.74
C VAL A 4 -4.38 5.19 -1.88
N LEU A 5 -4.92 3.96 -1.95
CA LEU A 5 -4.60 3.03 -3.04
C LEU A 5 -5.03 3.58 -4.40
N LYS A 6 -6.23 4.17 -4.50
CA LYS A 6 -6.67 4.86 -5.73
C LYS A 6 -5.73 6.01 -6.08
N GLY A 7 -5.41 6.89 -5.14
CA GLY A 7 -4.50 8.01 -5.40
C GLY A 7 -3.09 7.57 -5.80
N LEU A 8 -2.61 6.44 -5.27
CA LEU A 8 -1.33 5.87 -5.65
C LEU A 8 -1.36 5.27 -7.06
N ALA A 9 -2.44 4.57 -7.41
CA ALA A 9 -2.63 4.02 -8.75
C ALA A 9 -2.63 5.12 -9.82
N GLU A 10 -3.35 6.22 -9.57
CA GLU A 10 -3.34 7.41 -10.43
C GLU A 10 -1.93 8.05 -10.52
N TYR A 11 -1.20 8.14 -9.40
CA TYR A 11 0.17 8.69 -9.41
C TYR A 11 1.15 7.84 -10.23
N LEU A 12 0.99 6.51 -10.19
CA LEU A 12 1.83 5.55 -10.91
C LEU A 12 1.35 5.28 -12.35
N ASP A 13 0.28 5.96 -12.79
CA ASP A 13 -0.34 5.78 -14.11
C ASP A 13 -0.67 4.31 -14.42
N MET A 14 -1.29 3.62 -13.46
CA MET A 14 -1.65 2.21 -13.60
C MET A 14 -3.04 1.87 -13.04
N PRO A 15 -3.68 0.79 -13.52
CA PRO A 15 -4.92 0.31 -12.95
C PRO A 15 -4.78 -0.08 -11.48
N LEU A 16 -5.80 0.22 -10.67
CA LEU A 16 -5.84 -0.19 -9.25
C LEU A 16 -5.67 -1.70 -9.07
N GLY A 17 -6.21 -2.51 -9.99
CA GLY A 17 -6.08 -3.97 -9.95
C GLY A 17 -4.63 -4.42 -10.03
N GLU A 18 -3.87 -3.89 -10.98
CA GLU A 18 -2.44 -4.21 -11.15
C GLU A 18 -1.60 -3.77 -9.96
N LEU A 19 -1.88 -2.60 -9.40
CA LEU A 19 -1.22 -2.14 -8.18
C LEU A 19 -1.44 -3.12 -7.02
N VAL A 20 -2.69 -3.56 -6.81
CA VAL A 20 -3.02 -4.50 -5.72
C VAL A 20 -2.38 -5.86 -5.97
N GLU A 21 -2.46 -6.38 -7.21
CA GLU A 21 -1.80 -7.63 -7.59
C GLU A 21 -0.29 -7.57 -7.31
N GLY A 22 0.39 -6.50 -7.72
CA GLY A 22 1.81 -6.29 -7.47
C GLY A 22 2.16 -6.27 -5.98
N ILE A 23 1.38 -5.57 -5.15
CA ILE A 23 1.58 -5.56 -3.68
C ILE A 23 1.45 -6.98 -3.11
N VAL A 24 0.43 -7.73 -3.54
CA VAL A 24 0.15 -9.08 -3.04
C VAL A 24 1.23 -10.08 -3.47
N LEU A 25 1.73 -10.00 -4.71
CA LEU A 25 2.84 -10.85 -5.19
C LEU A 25 4.12 -10.64 -4.35
N HIS A 26 4.51 -9.40 -4.08
CA HIS A 26 5.66 -9.12 -3.21
C HIS A 26 5.42 -9.64 -1.79
N ALA A 27 4.20 -9.49 -1.25
CA ALA A 27 3.86 -10.05 0.05
C ALA A 27 3.96 -11.59 0.09
N PHE A 28 3.54 -12.28 -0.98
CA PHE A 28 3.70 -13.73 -1.12
C PHE A 28 5.17 -14.16 -1.21
N GLU A 29 6.03 -13.33 -1.79
CA GLU A 29 7.48 -13.56 -1.88
C GLU A 29 8.25 -13.07 -0.64
N GLY A 30 7.59 -12.41 0.32
CA GLY A 30 8.24 -11.83 1.50
C GLY A 30 9.14 -10.62 1.18
N THR A 31 8.89 -9.92 0.07
CA THR A 31 9.68 -8.77 -0.40
C THR A 31 8.91 -7.46 -0.25
N ALA A 32 9.63 -6.33 -0.32
CA ALA A 32 9.01 -5.01 -0.21
C ALA A 32 8.54 -4.52 -1.59
N PRO A 33 7.26 -4.14 -1.78
CA PRO A 33 6.73 -3.73 -3.08
C PRO A 33 7.15 -2.31 -3.52
N PHE A 34 7.69 -1.49 -2.61
CA PHE A 34 7.90 -0.06 -2.86
C PHE A 34 9.27 0.42 -2.41
N GLY A 35 9.88 1.26 -3.26
CA GLY A 35 11.09 2.00 -2.93
C GLY A 35 10.84 3.30 -2.15
N PRO A 36 11.90 4.01 -1.75
CA PRO A 36 11.82 5.20 -0.90
C PRO A 36 10.94 6.33 -1.46
N GLU A 37 10.98 6.55 -2.78
CA GLU A 37 10.19 7.59 -3.45
C GLU A 37 8.69 7.30 -3.37
N THR A 38 8.28 6.08 -3.74
CA THR A 38 6.89 5.65 -3.68
C THR A 38 6.37 5.65 -2.24
N LEU A 39 7.19 5.25 -1.27
CA LEU A 39 6.85 5.35 0.16
C LEU A 39 6.63 6.80 0.61
N ALA A 40 7.41 7.75 0.09
CA ALA A 40 7.18 9.18 0.37
C ALA A 40 5.85 9.67 -0.20
N LYS A 41 5.49 9.23 -1.41
CA LYS A 41 4.18 9.54 -2.00
C LYS A 41 3.03 8.94 -1.18
N ILE A 42 3.15 7.69 -0.73
CA ILE A 42 2.16 7.03 0.12
C ILE A 42 1.93 7.83 1.41
N ARG A 43 3.01 8.32 2.06
CA ARG A 43 2.89 9.16 3.26
C ARG A 43 2.11 10.46 2.99
N GLN A 44 2.41 11.15 1.90
CA GLN A 44 1.66 12.36 1.49
C GLN A 44 0.17 12.05 1.26
N LEU A 45 -0.14 10.94 0.58
CA LEU A 45 -1.52 10.52 0.34
C LEU A 45 -2.24 10.15 1.65
N ASN A 46 -1.53 9.52 2.60
CA ASN A 46 -2.07 9.23 3.92
C ASN A 46 -2.45 10.52 4.65
N GLU A 47 -1.59 11.54 4.64
CA GLU A 47 -1.87 12.85 5.24
C GLU A 47 -3.10 13.52 4.60
N VAL A 48 -3.18 13.56 3.27
CA VAL A 48 -4.30 14.16 2.53
C VAL A 48 -5.63 13.50 2.89
N TYR A 49 -5.66 12.18 3.05
CA TYR A 49 -6.88 11.43 3.35
C TYR A 49 -7.11 11.15 4.84
N GLY A 50 -6.24 11.66 5.73
CA GLY A 50 -6.31 11.40 7.17
C GLY A 50 -6.21 9.91 7.53
N LEU A 51 -5.45 9.13 6.76
CA LEU A 51 -5.26 7.71 7.04
C LEU A 51 -4.19 7.51 8.12
N THR A 52 -4.61 7.04 9.29
CA THR A 52 -3.71 6.73 10.42
C THR A 52 -3.47 5.24 10.62
N LEU A 53 -4.09 4.38 9.81
CA LEU A 53 -3.94 2.93 9.91
C LEU A 53 -2.51 2.51 9.56
N THR A 54 -1.98 1.60 10.36
CA THR A 54 -0.68 0.96 10.23
C THR A 54 -0.85 -0.55 10.04
N ALA A 55 0.26 -1.27 9.81
CA ALA A 55 0.23 -2.73 9.78
C ALA A 55 -0.27 -3.35 11.10
N ALA A 56 -0.11 -2.66 12.24
CA ALA A 56 -0.60 -3.13 13.53
C ALA A 56 -2.15 -3.10 13.63
N ASP A 57 -2.82 -2.32 12.79
CA ASP A 57 -4.28 -2.25 12.72
C ASP A 57 -4.87 -3.33 11.79
N ALA A 58 -4.04 -4.21 11.23
CA ALA A 58 -4.50 -5.33 10.42
C ALA A 58 -5.30 -6.31 11.31
N HIS A 59 -6.63 -6.25 11.19
CA HIS A 59 -7.57 -6.88 12.12
C HIS A 59 -7.29 -8.35 12.46
N THR A 60 -6.99 -9.18 11.46
CA THR A 60 -7.01 -10.63 11.59
C THR A 60 -5.84 -11.34 10.88
N LEU A 61 -4.92 -10.58 10.30
CA LEU A 61 -3.79 -11.14 9.56
C LEU A 61 -2.54 -11.11 10.44
N THR A 62 -2.47 -12.05 11.37
CA THR A 62 -1.26 -12.32 12.17
C THR A 62 -0.61 -13.58 11.61
N GLU A 63 0.54 -13.44 10.97
CA GLU A 63 1.39 -14.59 10.65
C GLU A 63 1.95 -15.13 11.98
N THR A 64 1.65 -16.39 12.28
CA THR A 64 2.18 -17.04 13.48
C THR A 64 3.45 -17.77 13.06
N THR A 65 4.57 -17.40 13.66
CA THR A 65 5.88 -18.04 13.42
C THR A 65 5.90 -19.48 13.95
#